data_AF-A0A9N9FKP9-F1
#
_entry.id   AF-A0A9N9FKP9-F1
#
_cell.length_a   1.000
_cell.length_b   1.000
_cell.length_c   1.000
_cell.angle_alpha   90.00
_cell.angle_beta   90.00
_cell.angle_gamma   90.00
#
_symmetry.space_group_name_H-M   'P 1'
#
loop_
_entity.id
_entity.type
_entity.pdbx_description
1 polymer ?
#
loop_
_entity_poly.entity_id
_entity_poly.type
_entity_poly.pdbx_seq_one_letter_code
_entity_poly.pdbx_strand_id
1 'polypeptide(L)' 'KMPISLSNNLLWRIVYLYHNGYSNKKIRSLLYISRATVGRVLRIYKKWGYVKDPFIGSKERRKLFDTDDMK' A
#
# COMPACT_ATOMS: atom_id res chain seq x y z
N LYS A 1 -3.52 -16.47 -12.45
CA LYS A 1 -2.53 -16.54 -11.33
C LYS A 1 -2.56 -15.21 -10.59
N MET A 2 -3.21 -15.14 -9.42
CA MET A 2 -3.16 -13.92 -8.59
C MET A 2 -1.73 -13.79 -8.03
N PRO A 3 -1.08 -12.62 -8.12
CA PRO A 3 0.27 -12.46 -7.62
C PRO A 3 0.24 -12.58 -6.10
N ILE A 4 1.17 -13.35 -5.56
CA ILE A 4 1.41 -13.57 -4.13
C ILE A 4 1.26 -12.22 -3.41
N SER A 5 0.21 -12.08 -2.61
CA SER A 5 -0.04 -10.85 -1.85
C SER A 5 1.19 -10.57 -1.00
N LEU A 6 1.87 -9.44 -1.26
CA LEU A 6 2.98 -9.01 -0.42
C LEU A 6 2.46 -8.93 1.02
N SER A 7 3.07 -9.68 1.94
CA SER A 7 2.61 -9.72 3.34
C SER A 7 2.61 -8.31 3.93
N ASN A 8 1.58 -7.97 4.72
CA ASN A 8 1.48 -6.69 5.41
C ASN A 8 2.75 -6.35 6.20
N ASN A 9 3.39 -7.37 6.79
CA ASN A 9 4.64 -7.21 7.50
C ASN A 9 5.75 -6.67 6.59
N LEU A 10 5.84 -7.15 5.35
CA LEU A 10 6.87 -6.70 4.41
C LEU A 10 6.62 -5.25 3.96
N LEU A 11 5.35 -4.88 3.77
CA LEU A 11 4.96 -3.51 3.42
C LEU A 11 5.30 -2.52 4.54
N TRP A 12 4.94 -2.85 5.78
CA TRP A 12 5.28 -2.03 6.94
C TRP A 12 6.78 -1.95 7.19
N ARG A 13 7.53 -3.03 6.89
CA ARG A 13 9.01 -3.02 6.99
C ARG A 13 9.66 -2.05 6.00
N ILE A 14 9.08 -1.88 4.80
CA ILE A 14 9.52 -0.84 3.84
C ILE A 14 9.31 0.55 4.44
N VAL A 15 8.14 0.82 5.02
CA VAL A 15 7.82 2.13 5.61
C VAL A 15 8.66 2.44 6.84
N TYR A 16 8.87 1.45 7.71
CA TYR A 16 9.74 1.57 8.88
C TYR A 16 11.16 1.98 8.50
N LEU A 17 11.77 1.29 7.52
CA LEU A 17 13.12 1.63 7.06
C LEU A 17 13.17 3.01 6.40
N TYR A 18 12.12 3.40 5.67
CA TYR A 18 12.02 4.73 5.07
C TYR A 18 11.99 5.84 6.12
N HIS A 19 11.24 5.67 7.21
CA HIS A 19 11.21 6.61 8.34
C HIS A 19 12.53 6.68 9.09
N ASN A 20 13.27 5.57 9.16
CA ASN A 20 14.63 5.55 9.72
C ASN A 20 15.70 6.19 8.80
N GLY A 21 15.29 6.88 7.73
CA GLY A 21 16.19 7.60 6.84
C GLY A 21 16.93 6.72 5.81
N TYR A 22 16.52 5.46 5.64
CA TYR A 22 17.17 4.59 4.65
C TYR A 22 16.77 5.00 3.23
N SER A 23 17.76 5.06 2.34
CA SER A 23 17.50 5.30 0.92
C SER A 23 16.76 4.11 0.29
N ASN A 24 15.94 4.39 -0.74
CA ASN A 24 15.22 3.35 -1.48
C ASN A 24 16.15 2.23 -2.01
N LYS A 25 17.39 2.57 -2.38
CA LYS A 25 18.40 1.58 -2.81
C LYS A 25 18.78 0.64 -1.67
N LYS A 26 18.97 1.17 -0.46
CA LYS A 26 19.34 0.38 0.73
C LYS A 26 18.18 -0.50 1.20
N ILE A 27 16.96 0.04 1.20
CA ILE A 27 15.73 -0.72 1.51
C ILE A 27 15.57 -1.91 0.54
N ARG A 28 15.75 -1.66 -0.76
CA ARG A 28 15.69 -2.68 -1.81
C ARG A 28 16.64 -3.84 -1.52
N SER A 29 17.91 -3.51 -1.23
CA SER A 29 18.94 -4.52 -0.97
C SER A 29 18.70 -5.27 0.35
N LEU A 30 18.20 -4.59 1.39
CA LEU A 30 17.92 -5.22 2.69
C LEU A 30 16.75 -6.19 2.67
N LEU A 31 15.70 -5.86 1.91
CA LEU A 31 14.47 -6.67 1.87
C LEU A 31 14.44 -7.63 0.67
N TYR A 32 15.43 -7.58 -0.21
CA TYR A 32 15.49 -8.35 -1.47
C TYR A 32 14.24 -8.16 -2.35
N ILE A 33 13.73 -6.92 -2.40
CA ILE A 33 12.52 -6.56 -3.15
C ILE A 33 12.88 -5.81 -4.43
N SER A 34 12.01 -5.80 -5.43
CA SER A 34 12.20 -4.95 -6.62
C SER A 34 12.14 -3.45 -6.29
N ARG A 35 12.86 -2.62 -7.06
CA ARG A 35 12.78 -1.15 -6.96
C ARG A 35 11.35 -0.64 -7.19
N ALA A 36 10.63 -1.26 -8.13
CA ALA A 36 9.28 -0.89 -8.48
C ALA A 36 8.31 -1.07 -7.30
N THR A 37 8.42 -2.18 -6.57
CA THR A 37 7.61 -2.46 -5.40
C THR A 37 7.85 -1.43 -4.29
N VAL A 38 9.12 -1.16 -3.93
CA VAL A 38 9.47 -0.14 -2.92
C VAL A 38 8.89 1.22 -3.31
N GLY A 39 9.06 1.63 -4.57
CA GLY A 39 8.52 2.89 -5.07
C GLY A 39 6.99 2.96 -5.02
N ARG A 40 6.30 1.88 -5.37
CA ARG A 40 4.83 1.81 -5.32
C ARG A 40 4.32 1.92 -3.88
N VAL A 41 4.92 1.18 -2.94
CA VAL A 41 4.53 1.19 -1.52
C VAL A 41 4.72 2.57 -0.91
N LEU A 42 5.90 3.18 -1.11
CA LEU A 42 6.17 4.52 -0.58
C LEU A 42 5.28 5.59 -1.22
N ARG A 43 4.93 5.45 -2.51
CA ARG A 43 3.99 6.37 -3.17
C ARG A 43 2.59 6.29 -2.55
N ILE A 44 2.08 5.08 -2.31
CA ILE A 44 0.78 4.87 -1.66
C ILE A 44 0.83 5.42 -0.23
N TYR A 45 1.88 5.09 0.52
CA TYR A 45 2.06 5.57 1.89
C TYR A 45 2.14 7.09 1.99
N LYS A 46 2.90 7.75 1.12
CA LYS A 46 2.98 9.23 1.09
C LYS A 46 1.65 9.89 0.75
N LYS A 47 0.83 9.26 -0.09
CA LYS A 47 -0.45 9.81 -0.54
C LYS A 47 -1.55 9.61 0.51
N TRP A 48 -1.55 8.47 1.21
CA TRP A 48 -2.69 8.05 2.03
C TRP A 48 -2.36 7.82 3.51
N GLY A 49 -1.07 7.72 3.88
CA GLY A 49 -0.65 7.30 5.22
C GLY A 49 -0.76 5.79 5.47
N TYR A 50 -1.26 5.02 4.51
CA TYR A 50 -1.44 3.56 4.61
C TYR A 50 -0.61 2.82 3.57
N VAL A 51 -0.19 1.60 3.92
CA VAL A 51 0.55 0.70 3.02
C VAL A 51 -0.35 -0.21 2.18
N LYS A 52 -1.62 -0.34 2.57
CA LYS A 52 -2.66 -1.05 1.84
C LYS A 52 -3.78 -0.07 1.54
N ASP A 53 -4.42 -0.22 0.40
CA ASP A 53 -5.62 0.55 0.09
C ASP A 53 -6.71 0.17 1.12
N PRO A 54 -7.24 1.12 1.92
CA PRO A 54 -8.27 0.82 2.91
C PRO A 54 -9.55 0.26 2.29
N PHE A 55 -9.77 0.45 0.98
CA PHE A 55 -10.95 -0.01 0.25
C PHE A 55 -10.80 -1.39 -0.42
N ILE A 56 -9.66 -2.07 -0.26
CA ILE A 56 -9.46 -3.43 -0.82
C ILE A 56 -10.32 -4.49 -0.11
N GLY A 57 -10.81 -4.22 1.10
CA GLY A 57 -11.70 -5.12 1.86
C GLY A 57 -13.19 -4.80 1.73
N SER A 58 -13.55 -3.57 1.38
CA SER A 58 -14.93 -3.15 1.13
C SER A 58 -15.34 -3.59 -0.28
N LYS A 59 -15.54 -4.89 -0.44
CA LYS A 59 -16.35 -5.45 -1.54
C LYS A 59 -17.84 -5.32 -1.23
N GLU A 60 -18.23 -4.45 -0.30
CA GLU A 60 -19.57 -3.88 -0.31
C GLU A 60 -19.67 -3.10 -1.62
N ARG A 61 -20.56 -3.59 -2.49
CA ARG A 61 -20.99 -2.88 -3.68
C ARG A 61 -21.13 -1.42 -3.31
N ARG A 62 -20.39 -0.54 -3.97
CA ARG A 62 -20.74 0.88 -3.99
C ARG A 62 -22.15 0.95 -4.57
N LYS A 63 -23.18 0.92 -3.70
CA LYS A 63 -24.40 1.64 -4.01
C LYS A 63 -23.90 3.07 -4.18
N LEU A 64 -23.86 3.52 -5.42
CA LEU A 64 -23.94 4.93 -5.69
C LEU A 64 -25.24 5.32 -4.97
N PHE A 65 -25.11 5.98 -3.82
CA PHE A 65 -26.27 6.60 -3.20
C PHE A 65 -26.79 7.57 -4.24
N ASP A 66 -27.91 7.19 -4.86
CA ASP A 66 -28.60 8.06 -5.78
C ASP A 66 -29.42 9.06 -4.95
N THR A 67 -29.80 10.16 -5.57
CA THR A 67 -30.47 11.29 -4.91
C THR A 67 -31.79 10.87 -4.24
N ASP A 68 -32.39 9.77 -4.70
CA ASP A 68 -33.58 9.15 -4.10
C ASP A 68 -33.35 8.51 -2.72
N ASP A 69 -32.11 8.08 -2.39
CA ASP A 69 -31.78 7.55 -1.05
C ASP A 69 -31.65 8.69 0.01
N MET A 70 -31.58 9.96 -0.40
CA MET A 70 -31.42 11.13 0.47
C MET A 70 -32.73 11.85 0.83
N LYS A 71 -33.89 11.25 0.51
CA LYS A 71 -35.21 11.86 0.76
C LYS A 71 -35.87 11.39 2.05
#